data_AF-A0A0F9VLL7-F1
#
_entry.id   AF-A0A0F9VLL7-F1
#
_cell.length_a   1.000
_cell.length_b   1.000
_cell.length_c   1.000
_cell.angle_alpha   90.00
_cell.angle_beta   90.00
_cell.angle_gamma   90.00
#
_symmetry.space_group_name_H-M   'P 1'
#
loop_
_entity.id
_entity.type
_entity.pdbx_description
1 polymer ?
#
loop_
_entity_poly.entity_id
_entity_poly.type
_entity_poly.pdbx_seq_one_letter_code
_entity_poly.pdbx_strand_id
1 'polypeptide(L)'
;MTATDTIAHHSVRTLGVHLSASTEDAQGHKASLYKAINRYVERFAVTEDGQCVCGMPLGGLLGMFTYGIVHGEGWCSACKHPARANHYITLEGEDKPRVSWVMPLPYHPDYVTERTEEVKP
;
A
#
# COMPACT_ATOMS: atom_id res chain seq x y z
N MET A 1 -9.45 21.92 7.35
CA MET A 1 -8.61 20.90 6.70
C MET A 1 -7.21 21.04 7.24
N THR A 2 -6.68 19.99 7.85
CA THR A 2 -5.33 19.96 8.40
C THR A 2 -4.32 19.52 7.33
N ALA A 3 -3.03 19.81 7.50
CA ALA A 3 -2.00 19.45 6.52
C ALA A 3 -1.97 17.94 6.19
N THR A 4 -2.31 17.10 7.17
CA THR A 4 -2.44 15.65 7.05
C THR A 4 -3.59 15.23 6.13
N ASP A 5 -4.72 15.95 6.17
CA ASP A 5 -5.87 15.69 5.29
C ASP A 5 -5.52 15.91 3.82
N THR A 6 -4.69 16.93 3.53
CA THR A 6 -4.26 17.29 2.17
C THR A 6 -3.28 16.25 1.59
N ILE A 7 -2.34 15.75 2.41
CA ILE A 7 -1.35 14.73 1.98
C ILE A 7 -2.05 13.39 1.71
N ALA A 8 -3.03 13.01 2.53
CA ALA A 8 -3.81 11.78 2.34
C ALA A 8 -4.69 11.82 1.10
N HIS A 9 -5.38 12.95 0.84
CA HIS A 9 -6.17 13.14 -0.37
C HIS A 9 -5.31 13.09 -1.65
N HIS A 10 -4.07 13.59 -1.57
CA HIS A 10 -3.12 13.51 -2.67
C HIS A 10 -2.69 12.06 -2.91
N SER A 11 -2.37 11.32 -1.84
CA SER A 11 -1.92 9.92 -1.91
C SER A 11 -2.97 8.99 -2.51
N VAL A 12 -4.24 9.14 -2.15
CA VAL A 12 -5.35 8.34 -2.70
C VAL A 12 -5.57 8.62 -4.20
N ARG A 13 -5.38 9.88 -4.62
CA ARG A 13 -5.55 10.31 -6.02
C ARG A 13 -4.37 9.91 -6.90
N THR A 14 -3.15 9.99 -6.36
CA THR A 14 -1.90 9.53 -6.98
C THR A 14 -1.95 8.02 -7.21
N LEU A 15 -2.34 7.24 -6.19
CA LEU A 15 -2.48 5.78 -6.29
C LEU A 15 -3.65 5.27 -7.17
N GLY A 16 -4.40 6.13 -7.86
CA GLY A 16 -5.46 5.73 -8.78
C GLY A 16 -6.63 4.97 -8.15
N VAL A 17 -6.85 5.11 -6.83
CA VAL A 17 -7.90 4.37 -6.11
C VAL A 17 -9.26 5.00 -6.40
N HIS A 18 -10.00 4.43 -7.35
CA HIS A 18 -11.38 4.81 -7.64
C HIS A 18 -12.36 4.11 -6.68
N LEU A 19 -12.84 4.85 -5.68
CA LEU A 19 -13.90 4.39 -4.78
C LEU A 19 -15.26 4.51 -5.49
N SER A 20 -15.81 3.41 -6.00
CA SER A 20 -17.20 3.35 -6.45
C SER A 20 -18.12 3.10 -5.25
N ALA A 21 -18.74 4.16 -4.72
CA ALA A 21 -19.77 4.03 -3.69
C ALA A 21 -21.17 4.00 -4.34
N SER A 22 -21.92 2.91 -4.17
CA SER A 22 -23.34 2.86 -4.55
C SER A 22 -24.21 3.40 -3.41
N THR A 23 -24.81 4.57 -3.64
CA THR A 23 -25.96 5.17 -2.93
C THR A 23 -25.79 5.68 -1.49
N GLU A 24 -26.76 6.51 -1.07
CA GLU A 24 -26.72 7.66 -0.15
C GLU A 24 -26.46 7.38 1.36
N ASP A 25 -26.17 6.14 1.78
CA ASP A 25 -25.62 5.77 3.11
C ASP A 25 -24.13 6.17 3.29
N ALA A 26 -23.68 7.09 2.44
CA ALA A 26 -22.31 7.20 1.99
C ALA A 26 -21.42 8.04 2.92
N GLN A 27 -21.94 8.99 3.69
CA GLN A 27 -21.05 9.96 4.38
C GLN A 27 -20.31 9.34 5.59
N GLY A 28 -21.00 8.62 6.47
CA GLY A 28 -20.39 7.96 7.64
C GLY A 28 -19.52 6.77 7.27
N HIS A 29 -19.96 6.00 6.26
CA HIS A 29 -19.17 4.90 5.69
C HIS A 29 -17.93 5.40 4.95
N LYS A 30 -18.02 6.53 4.21
CA LYS A 30 -16.86 7.15 3.57
C LYS A 30 -15.80 7.54 4.60
N ALA A 31 -16.16 8.19 5.70
CA ALA A 31 -15.19 8.59 6.72
C ALA A 31 -14.45 7.39 7.33
N SER A 32 -15.19 6.34 7.68
CA SER A 32 -14.60 5.09 8.22
C SER A 32 -13.73 4.37 7.20
N LEU A 33 -14.15 4.34 5.93
CA LEU A 33 -13.40 3.76 4.83
C LEU A 33 -12.12 4.54 4.52
N TYR A 34 -12.18 5.87 4.43
CA TYR A 34 -11.01 6.72 4.27
C TYR A 34 -10.04 6.54 5.43
N LYS A 35 -10.53 6.51 6.68
CA LYS A 35 -9.69 6.25 7.85
C LYS A 35 -9.00 4.88 7.75
N ALA A 36 -9.72 3.84 7.34
CA ALA A 36 -9.16 2.51 7.16
C ALA A 36 -8.11 2.46 6.03
N ILE A 37 -8.39 3.10 4.89
CA ILE A 37 -7.44 3.21 3.77
C ILE A 37 -6.20 4.00 4.19
N ASN A 38 -6.35 5.16 4.80
CA ASN A 38 -5.24 6.00 5.24
C ASN A 38 -4.31 5.24 6.19
N ARG A 39 -4.87 4.64 7.24
CA ARG A 39 -4.12 3.79 8.18
C ARG A 39 -3.43 2.61 7.49
N TYR A 40 -4.07 2.04 6.48
CA TYR A 40 -3.51 0.93 5.73
C TYR A 40 -2.34 1.35 4.84
N VAL A 41 -2.41 2.54 4.22
CA VAL A 41 -1.37 3.02 3.30
C VAL A 41 -0.20 3.68 4.01
N GLU A 42 -0.35 4.12 5.26
CA GLU A 42 0.71 4.69 6.12
C GLU A 42 1.97 3.83 6.22
N ARG A 43 1.87 2.51 5.99
CA ARG A 43 3.01 1.59 6.04
C ARG A 43 3.80 1.50 4.74
N PHE A 44 3.35 2.13 3.67
CA PHE A 44 4.03 2.14 2.38
C PHE A 44 4.76 3.46 2.15
N ALA A 45 5.83 3.43 1.38
CA ALA A 45 6.54 4.64 1.02
C ALA A 45 5.72 5.46 0.02
N VAL A 46 5.78 6.79 0.14
CA VAL A 46 5.27 7.71 -0.88
C VAL A 46 6.33 7.84 -1.97
N THR A 47 6.11 7.17 -3.10
CA THR A 47 6.96 7.26 -4.29
C THR A 47 6.15 7.81 -5.47
N GLU A 48 6.81 8.08 -6.59
CA GLU A 48 6.08 8.20 -7.86
C GLU A 48 5.31 6.89 -8.13
N ASP A 49 4.20 7.01 -8.87
CA ASP A 49 3.23 5.93 -9.05
C ASP A 49 3.90 4.64 -9.55
N GLY A 50 3.81 3.60 -8.72
CA GLY A 50 4.30 2.26 -9.05
C GLY A 50 5.84 2.13 -9.04
N GLN A 51 6.58 3.02 -8.40
CA GLN A 51 8.03 2.90 -8.21
C GLN A 51 8.42 2.30 -6.85
N CYS A 52 9.65 1.80 -6.78
CA CYS A 52 10.32 1.43 -5.55
C CYS A 52 11.00 2.66 -4.93
N VAL A 53 11.42 2.57 -3.66
CA VAL A 53 12.26 3.59 -3.01
C VAL A 53 13.60 3.85 -3.70
N CYS A 54 14.07 2.91 -4.53
CA CYS A 54 15.27 3.07 -5.36
C CYS A 54 15.00 3.74 -6.72
N GLY A 55 13.75 4.16 -7.00
CA GLY A 55 13.34 4.78 -8.26
C GLY A 55 13.01 3.81 -9.40
N MET A 56 13.26 2.50 -9.21
CA MET A 56 12.93 1.52 -10.25
C MET A 56 11.43 1.24 -10.28
N PRO A 57 10.82 1.10 -11.48
CA PRO A 57 9.41 0.73 -11.58
C PRO A 57 9.18 -0.66 -10.98
N LEU A 58 8.12 -0.82 -10.19
CA LEU A 58 7.70 -2.11 -9.63
C LEU A 58 6.63 -2.78 -10.49
N GLY A 59 5.75 -2.00 -11.13
CA GLY A 59 4.69 -2.49 -12.02
C GLY A 59 5.00 -2.33 -13.51
N GLY A 60 4.10 -2.86 -14.35
CA GLY A 60 4.18 -2.73 -15.82
C GLY A 60 5.15 -3.71 -16.49
N LEU A 61 5.35 -3.54 -17.81
CA LEU A 61 6.15 -4.45 -18.65
C LEU A 61 7.61 -4.55 -18.20
N LEU A 62 8.16 -3.49 -17.60
CA LEU A 62 9.54 -3.41 -17.09
C LEU A 62 9.58 -3.42 -15.55
N GLY A 63 8.51 -3.91 -14.91
CA GLY A 63 8.37 -3.93 -13.46
C GLY A 63 9.42 -4.82 -12.78
N MET A 64 10.02 -4.29 -11.73
CA MET A 64 11.03 -4.97 -10.91
C MET A 64 10.42 -5.72 -9.73
N PHE A 65 9.09 -5.76 -9.58
CA PHE A 65 8.47 -6.51 -8.48
C PHE A 65 8.64 -8.02 -8.67
N THR A 66 9.18 -8.69 -7.65
CA THR A 66 9.29 -10.14 -7.58
C THR A 66 8.42 -10.65 -6.44
N TYR A 67 7.49 -11.56 -6.74
CA TYR A 67 6.66 -12.21 -5.72
C TYR A 67 7.51 -13.10 -4.80
N GLY A 68 7.25 -13.02 -3.51
CA GLY A 68 7.74 -13.96 -2.51
C GLY A 68 6.79 -15.14 -2.30
N ILE A 69 7.13 -15.98 -1.32
CA ILE A 69 6.35 -17.18 -0.97
C ILE A 69 4.99 -16.80 -0.32
N VAL A 70 4.97 -15.68 0.41
CA VAL A 70 3.75 -15.19 1.06
C VAL A 70 2.87 -14.49 0.02
N HIS A 71 1.60 -14.87 -0.04
CA HIS A 71 0.64 -14.36 -1.03
C HIS A 71 0.57 -12.84 -1.00
N GLY A 72 0.93 -12.20 -2.12
CA GLY A 72 0.88 -10.76 -2.27
C GLY A 72 2.08 -10.01 -1.69
N GLU A 73 3.04 -10.68 -1.05
CA GLU A 73 4.32 -10.08 -0.63
C GLU A 73 5.40 -10.31 -1.67
N GLY A 74 6.42 -9.46 -1.66
CA GLY A 74 7.53 -9.56 -2.57
C GLY A 74 8.63 -8.54 -2.27
N TRP A 75 9.49 -8.32 -3.26
CA TRP A 75 10.57 -7.36 -3.18
C TRP A 75 10.89 -6.76 -4.55
N CYS A 76 11.60 -5.63 -4.55
CA CYS A 76 12.20 -5.07 -5.76
C CYS A 76 13.40 -5.92 -6.19
N SER A 77 13.43 -6.42 -7.41
CA SER A 77 14.53 -7.24 -7.93
C SER A 77 15.86 -6.47 -7.98
N ALA A 78 15.82 -5.14 -8.13
CA ALA A 78 16.98 -4.26 -8.22
C ALA A 78 17.66 -4.00 -6.87
N CYS A 79 16.91 -3.59 -5.84
CA CYS A 79 17.48 -3.23 -4.52
C CYS A 79 17.06 -4.15 -3.37
N LYS A 80 16.26 -5.19 -3.64
CA LYS A 80 15.69 -6.13 -2.66
C LYS A 80 14.77 -5.51 -1.60
N HIS A 81 14.40 -4.23 -1.75
CA HIS A 81 13.47 -3.58 -0.84
C HIS A 81 12.11 -4.28 -0.83
N PRO A 82 11.53 -4.57 0.35
CA PRO A 82 10.27 -5.30 0.44
C PRO A 82 9.08 -4.47 -0.06
N ALA A 83 8.11 -5.16 -0.65
CA ALA A 83 6.90 -4.55 -1.20
C ALA A 83 5.71 -5.52 -1.12
N ARG A 84 4.49 -4.96 -1.11
CA ARG A 84 3.25 -5.74 -1.17
C ARG A 84 2.48 -5.39 -2.44
N ALA A 85 2.04 -6.40 -3.18
CA ALA A 85 1.23 -6.24 -4.38
C ALA A 85 -0.28 -6.44 -4.15
N ASN A 86 -0.68 -7.38 -3.28
CA ASN A 86 -2.11 -7.63 -3.05
C ASN A 86 -2.58 -6.92 -1.78
N HIS A 87 -3.62 -6.11 -1.90
CA HIS A 87 -4.14 -5.33 -0.78
C HIS A 87 -5.58 -5.68 -0.48
N TYR A 88 -5.86 -5.83 0.81
CA TYR A 88 -7.18 -6.16 1.34
C TYR A 88 -7.41 -5.30 2.59
N ILE A 89 -8.46 -4.47 2.56
CA ILE A 89 -8.86 -3.63 3.70
C ILE A 89 -10.23 -4.08 4.17
N THR A 90 -10.29 -4.45 5.44
CA THR A 90 -11.52 -4.78 6.17
C THR A 90 -11.84 -3.63 7.13
N LEU A 91 -13.12 -3.27 7.24
CA LEU A 91 -13.56 -2.28 8.22
C LEU A 91 -13.69 -2.93 9.61
N GLU A 92 -13.63 -2.12 10.66
CA GLU A 92 -13.79 -2.59 12.03
C GLU A 92 -15.18 -3.23 12.21
N GLY A 93 -15.21 -4.45 12.74
CA GLY A 93 -16.44 -5.22 12.95
C GLY A 93 -16.94 -5.99 11.71
N GLU A 94 -16.17 -6.04 10.63
CA GLU A 94 -16.50 -6.82 9.43
C GLU A 94 -15.57 -8.02 9.22
N ASP A 95 -16.10 -9.10 8.65
CA ASP A 95 -15.35 -10.34 8.40
C ASP A 95 -14.76 -10.42 6.97
N LYS A 96 -15.18 -9.52 6.07
CA LYS A 96 -14.80 -9.54 4.65
C LYS A 96 -14.16 -8.20 4.25
N PRO A 97 -13.15 -8.22 3.36
CA PRO A 97 -12.55 -6.99 2.86
C PRO A 97 -13.56 -6.19 2.03
N ARG A 98 -13.64 -4.88 2.30
CA ARG A 98 -14.44 -3.90 1.54
C ARG A 98 -13.68 -3.36 0.34
N VAL A 99 -12.35 -3.33 0.42
CA VAL A 99 -11.48 -2.87 -0.66
C VAL A 99 -10.46 -3.94 -0.93
N SER A 100 -10.32 -4.31 -2.20
CA SER A 100 -9.22 -5.13 -2.67
C SER A 100 -8.65 -4.59 -3.97
N TRP A 101 -7.34 -4.49 -4.08
CA TRP A 101 -6.66 -4.10 -5.31
C TRP A 101 -5.28 -4.76 -5.41
N VAL A 102 -4.73 -4.77 -6.62
CA VAL A 102 -3.41 -5.34 -6.91
C VAL A 102 -2.52 -4.25 -7.50
N MET A 103 -1.54 -3.79 -6.73
CA MET A 103 -0.56 -2.78 -7.13
C MET A 103 0.70 -2.94 -6.26
N PRO A 104 1.89 -3.16 -6.80
CA PRO A 104 3.09 -3.22 -5.98
C PRO A 104 3.37 -1.89 -5.26
N LEU A 105 3.34 -1.91 -3.93
CA LEU A 105 3.68 -0.77 -3.07
C LEU A 105 4.90 -1.12 -2.20
N PRO A 106 6.00 -0.35 -2.26
CA PRO A 106 7.15 -0.56 -1.39
C PRO A 106 6.80 -0.21 0.07
N TYR A 107 7.27 -0.99 1.03
CA TYR A 107 7.13 -0.63 2.44
C TYR A 107 7.91 0.66 2.76
N HIS A 108 7.38 1.47 3.67
CA HIS A 108 8.10 2.65 4.16
C HIS A 108 9.41 2.20 4.83
N PRO A 109 10.56 2.86 4.56
CA PRO A 109 11.85 2.48 5.14
C PRO A 109 11.83 2.31 6.66
N ASP A 110 11.10 3.18 7.38
CA ASP A 110 10.96 3.13 8.84
C ASP A 110 10.33 1.83 9.38
N TYR A 111 9.59 1.07 8.56
CA TYR A 111 9.00 -0.21 8.96
C TYR A 111 9.79 -1.42 8.47
N VAL A 112 10.88 -1.19 7.74
CA VAL A 112 11.77 -2.25 7.26
C VAL A 112 12.93 -2.37 8.24
N THR A 113 12.95 -3.46 9.00
CA THR A 113 14.14 -3.81 9.78
C THR A 113 15.07 -4.61 8.89
N GLU A 114 16.29 -4.13 8.69
CA GLU A 114 17.34 -4.97 8.12
C GLU A 114 17.56 -6.15 9.05
N ARG A 115 17.63 -7.35 8.48
CA ARG A 115 17.98 -8.53 9.25
C ARG A 115 19.44 -8.39 9.64
N THR A 116 19.72 -7.93 10.85
CA THR A 116 21.08 -7.91 11.38
C THR A 116 21.58 -9.36 11.46
N GLU A 117 22.61 -9.67 10.70
CA GLU A 117 23.20 -11.01 10.67
C GLU A 117 23.85 -11.32 12.02
N GLU A 118 23.15 -12.04 12.89
CA GLU A 118 23.76 -13.05 13.76
C GLU A 118 22.77 -14.23 13.87
N VAL A 119 22.74 -15.08 12.84
CA VAL A 119 22.39 -16.48 13.04
C VAL A 119 23.69 -17.25 13.05
N LYS A 120 24.32 -17.31 14.24
CA LYS A 120 25.40 -18.25 14.49
C LYS A 120 24.80 -19.67 14.49
N PRO A 121 25.40 -20.63 13.77
CA PRO A 121 24.93 -22.00 13.72
C PRO A 121 24.92 -22.69 15.09
#